data_AF-A0A948DDU8-F1
#
_entry.id   AF-A0A948DDU8-F1
#
_cell.length_a   1.000
_cell.length_b   1.000
_cell.length_c   1.000
_cell.angle_alpha   90.00
_cell.angle_beta   90.00
_cell.angle_gamma   90.00
#
_symmetry.space_group_name_H-M   'P 1'
#
loop_
_entity.id
_entity.type
_entity.pdbx_description
1 polymer ?
#
loop_
_entity_poly.entity_id
_entity_poly.type
_entity_poly.pdbx_seq_one_letter_code
_entity_poly.pdbx_strand_id
1 'polypeptide(L)'
;MRKRMVPAMVVLLLLLLGVTWVLAGCGSTTSNKTISDAAEKQIAAANAALEDAKAKGVQVSEDDTKLITTAQGELDSAPVQALIDATIATARIEDDVKDAFAVAQGTYNTALGAAKTVIAAAPAGTDLVQANQSVANAEAKATAAKTIPDWYNATDGPIYWANLAAQQAASAANARAVALGQQQGVAQEAKAMSGYIGQVISGIDTWLKGKNYDPSTFTVGVTKVSQDGSTITAVAAPSQPMPGQPQVFTFIFTYKNGQFVITSSPQ
;
A
#
# COMPACT_ATOMS: atom_id res chain seq x y z
N MET A 1 12.05 9.58 -6.68
CA MET A 1 12.10 10.52 -5.54
C MET A 1 11.07 11.63 -5.75
N ARG A 2 9.87 11.51 -5.18
CA ARG A 2 8.90 12.62 -5.18
C ARG A 2 9.36 13.63 -4.12
N LYS A 3 9.49 14.91 -4.51
CA LYS A 3 9.76 16.01 -3.58
C LYS A 3 8.63 16.04 -2.53
N ARG A 4 8.95 15.63 -1.30
CA ARG A 4 8.08 15.78 -0.14
C ARG A 4 7.99 17.28 0.17
N MET A 5 6.93 17.94 -0.30
CA MET A 5 6.65 19.34 0.04
C MET A 5 6.13 19.38 1.47
N VAL A 6 6.81 20.10 2.35
CA VAL A 6 6.27 20.45 3.67
C VAL A 6 4.92 21.12 3.43
N PRO A 7 3.80 20.58 3.94
CA PRO A 7 2.48 21.13 3.68
C PRO A 7 2.44 22.57 4.21
N ALA A 8 1.86 23.51 3.45
CA ALA A 8 1.71 24.92 3.83
C ALA A 8 1.01 25.10 5.21
N MET A 9 0.33 24.08 5.72
CA MET A 9 -0.19 24.03 7.09
C MET A 9 0.89 24.11 8.18
N VAL A 10 2.09 23.55 7.98
CA VAL A 10 3.19 23.59 8.98
C VAL A 10 3.68 25.03 9.16
N VAL A 11 3.76 25.79 8.07
CA VAL A 11 4.12 27.22 8.08
C VAL A 11 3.00 28.04 8.73
N LEU A 12 1.74 27.70 8.48
CA LEU A 12 0.59 28.39 9.05
C LEU A 12 0.43 28.13 10.56
N LEU A 13 0.72 26.91 11.04
CA LEU A 13 0.70 26.56 12.47
C LEU A 13 1.82 27.28 13.23
N LEU A 14 3.03 27.34 12.65
CA LEU A 14 4.16 28.11 13.17
C LEU A 14 3.87 29.62 13.19
N LEU A 15 3.16 30.15 12.18
CA LEU A 15 2.73 31.56 12.15
C LEU A 15 1.62 31.84 13.16
N LEU A 16 0.63 30.96 13.33
CA LEU A 16 -0.46 31.14 14.31
C LEU A 16 0.05 31.07 15.76
N LEU A 17 1.03 30.21 16.03
CA LEU A 17 1.71 30.13 17.33
C LEU A 17 2.72 31.29 17.53
N GLY A 18 3.28 31.86 16.47
CA GLY A 18 4.21 33.00 16.56
C GLY A 18 3.53 34.38 16.65
N VAL A 19 2.33 34.57 16.08
CA VAL A 19 1.71 35.90 15.93
C VAL A 19 0.90 36.36 17.16
N THR A 20 0.59 35.46 18.11
CA THR A 20 -0.15 35.83 19.33
C THR A 20 0.71 36.38 20.48
N TRP A 21 2.05 36.43 20.36
CA TRP A 21 2.93 36.61 21.53
C TRP A 21 3.83 37.87 21.54
N VAL A 22 3.57 38.87 20.67
CA VAL A 22 4.40 40.10 20.63
C VAL A 22 3.85 41.25 21.51
N LEU A 23 2.72 41.07 22.22
CA LEU A 23 2.09 42.14 23.01
C LEU A 23 1.97 41.80 24.51
N ALA A 24 3.09 41.50 25.17
CA ALA A 24 3.24 41.77 26.60
C ALA A 24 4.73 41.76 26.99
N GLY A 25 5.31 42.93 27.12
CA GLY A 25 6.68 43.09 27.63
C GLY A 25 6.76 42.69 29.10
N CYS A 26 7.19 41.45 29.37
CA CYS A 26 7.83 40.99 30.60
C CYS A 26 8.43 39.58 30.41
N GLY A 27 9.77 39.49 30.41
CA GLY A 27 10.53 38.29 30.79
C GLY A 27 10.80 37.25 29.70
N SER A 28 12.01 37.25 29.16
CA SER A 28 12.56 36.18 28.29
C SER A 28 12.42 34.77 28.90
N THR A 29 12.30 34.66 30.22
CA THR A 29 12.08 33.41 30.96
C THR A 29 10.67 32.83 30.78
N THR A 30 9.64 33.68 30.68
CA THR A 30 8.24 33.24 30.48
C THR A 30 8.05 32.75 29.05
N SER A 31 8.62 33.46 28.07
CA SER A 31 8.56 33.06 26.66
C SER A 31 9.26 31.73 26.39
N ASN A 32 10.42 31.47 27.01
CA ASN A 32 11.14 30.21 26.82
C ASN A 32 10.39 29.02 27.43
N LYS A 33 9.78 29.20 28.62
CA LYS A 33 8.95 28.18 29.26
C LYS A 33 7.73 27.83 28.41
N THR A 34 7.04 28.82 27.85
CA THR A 34 5.88 28.59 26.98
C THR A 34 6.24 27.81 25.71
N ILE A 35 7.41 28.06 25.11
CA ILE A 35 7.86 27.33 23.92
C ILE A 35 8.24 25.89 24.28
N SER A 36 8.92 25.67 25.41
CA SER A 36 9.20 24.31 25.91
C SER A 36 7.90 23.53 26.17
N ASP A 37 6.89 24.14 26.80
CA ASP A 37 5.59 23.49 27.04
C ASP A 37 4.88 23.13 25.72
N ALA A 38 4.98 23.99 24.70
CA ALA A 38 4.44 23.72 23.36
C ALA A 38 5.21 22.60 22.64
N ALA A 39 6.55 22.60 22.74
CA ALA A 39 7.41 21.55 22.20
C ALA A 39 7.11 20.20 22.85
N GLU A 40 6.99 20.14 24.18
CA GLU A 40 6.65 18.93 24.92
C GLU A 40 5.31 18.35 24.46
N LYS A 41 4.28 19.20 24.33
CA LYS A 41 2.97 18.79 23.80
C LYS A 41 3.07 18.24 22.37
N GLN A 42 3.87 18.86 21.51
CA GLN A 42 4.02 18.40 20.13
C GLN A 42 4.84 17.10 20.04
N ILE A 43 5.85 16.92 20.88
CA ILE A 43 6.60 15.66 21.00
C ILE A 43 5.66 14.53 21.45
N ALA A 44 4.77 14.80 22.42
CA ALA A 44 3.76 13.84 22.84
C ALA A 44 2.80 13.48 21.69
N ALA A 45 2.38 14.46 20.88
CA ALA A 45 1.56 14.22 19.69
C ALA A 45 2.30 13.39 18.63
N ALA A 46 3.59 13.66 18.38
CA ALA A 46 4.40 12.88 17.44
C ALA A 46 4.57 11.43 17.90
N ASN A 47 4.82 11.19 19.19
CA ASN A 47 4.84 9.84 19.77
C ASN A 47 3.48 9.14 19.63
N ALA A 48 2.37 9.84 19.89
CA ALA A 48 1.04 9.27 19.73
C ALA A 48 0.74 8.91 18.26
N ALA A 49 1.13 9.76 17.31
CA ALA A 49 1.00 9.49 15.87
C ALA A 49 1.84 8.27 15.45
N LEU A 50 3.07 8.14 15.98
CA LEU A 50 3.93 6.98 15.72
C LEU A 50 3.29 5.68 16.22
N GLU A 51 2.76 5.68 17.44
CA GLU A 51 2.10 4.49 18.00
C GLU A 51 0.79 4.15 17.27
N ASP A 52 0.00 5.15 16.89
CA ASP A 52 -1.19 4.95 16.06
C ASP A 52 -0.85 4.38 14.67
N ALA A 53 0.20 4.88 14.02
CA ALA A 53 0.68 4.36 12.74
C ALA A 53 1.11 2.89 12.86
N LYS A 54 1.87 2.54 13.92
CA LYS A 54 2.25 1.14 14.20
C LYS A 54 1.03 0.27 14.45
N ALA A 55 0.06 0.74 15.24
CA ALA A 55 -1.18 0.02 15.51
C ALA A 55 -2.00 -0.23 14.23
N LYS A 56 -1.92 0.67 13.25
CA LYS A 56 -2.51 0.51 11.92
C LYS A 56 -1.68 -0.37 10.96
N GLY A 57 -0.52 -0.86 11.39
CA GLY A 57 0.40 -1.64 10.56
C GLY A 57 1.10 -0.82 9.49
N VAL A 58 1.22 0.49 9.69
CA VAL A 58 1.94 1.40 8.79
C VAL A 58 3.39 1.47 9.22
N GLN A 59 4.29 1.28 8.25
CA GLN A 59 5.71 1.44 8.48
C GLN A 59 6.10 2.91 8.44
N VAL A 60 6.58 3.43 9.57
CA VAL A 60 7.14 4.77 9.67
C VAL A 60 8.65 4.73 9.39
N SER A 61 9.15 5.74 8.69
CA SER A 61 10.59 5.89 8.42
C SER A 61 11.42 6.00 9.71
N GLU A 62 12.61 5.40 9.71
CA GLU A 62 13.58 5.61 10.78
C GLU A 62 13.95 7.10 10.94
N ASP A 63 13.94 7.87 9.85
CA ASP A 63 14.27 9.30 9.89
C ASP A 63 13.24 10.10 10.68
N ASP A 64 11.96 9.73 10.58
CA ASP A 64 10.88 10.42 11.29
C ASP A 64 10.85 9.99 12.77
N THR A 65 11.25 8.75 13.08
CA THR A 65 11.50 8.32 14.46
C THR A 65 12.69 9.07 15.07
N LYS A 66 13.80 9.23 14.31
CA LYS A 66 14.98 9.98 14.74
C LYS A 66 14.65 11.45 14.98
N LEU A 67 13.81 12.08 14.16
CA LEU A 67 13.35 13.46 14.38
C LEU A 67 12.64 13.62 15.74
N ILE A 68 11.82 12.66 16.15
CA ILE A 68 11.17 12.69 17.48
C ILE A 68 12.22 12.57 18.59
N THR A 69 13.20 11.67 18.44
CA THR A 69 14.29 11.52 19.42
C THR A 69 15.17 12.77 19.50
N THR A 70 15.49 13.40 18.37
CA THR A 70 16.21 14.68 18.33
C THR A 70 15.42 15.75 19.05
N ALA A 71 14.12 15.90 18.76
CA ALA A 71 13.27 16.85 19.44
C ALA A 71 13.23 16.66 20.96
N GLN A 72 13.22 15.41 21.42
CA GLN A 72 13.30 15.09 22.85
C GLN A 72 14.63 15.52 23.48
N GLY A 73 15.76 15.26 22.80
CA GLY A 73 17.08 15.68 23.27
C GLY A 73 17.29 17.19 23.28
N GLU A 74 16.58 17.91 22.42
CA GLU A 74 16.67 19.36 22.26
C GLU A 74 15.66 20.16 23.09
N LEU A 75 14.73 19.50 23.79
CA LEU A 75 13.62 20.14 24.50
C LEU A 75 14.08 21.27 25.45
N ASP A 76 15.17 21.05 26.18
CA ASP A 76 15.69 22.01 27.16
C ASP A 76 16.70 23.00 26.56
N SER A 77 17.48 22.57 25.56
CA SER A 77 18.58 23.36 24.99
C SER A 77 18.18 24.19 23.77
N ALA A 78 17.19 23.75 23.01
CA ALA A 78 16.71 24.37 21.78
C ALA A 78 15.19 24.10 21.57
N PRO A 79 14.31 24.60 22.45
CA PRO A 79 12.89 24.26 22.44
C PRO A 79 12.15 24.66 21.15
N VAL A 80 12.61 25.70 20.44
CA VAL A 80 12.07 26.06 19.13
C VAL A 80 12.39 24.99 18.08
N GLN A 81 13.61 24.44 18.09
CA GLN A 81 14.01 23.39 17.15
C GLN A 81 13.28 22.08 17.48
N ALA A 82 13.18 21.74 18.77
CA ALA A 82 12.37 20.61 19.23
C ALA A 82 10.91 20.68 18.75
N LEU A 83 10.29 21.85 18.85
CA LEU A 83 8.93 22.07 18.34
C LEU A 83 8.83 21.86 16.83
N ILE A 84 9.79 22.38 16.06
CA ILE A 84 9.84 22.24 14.60
C ILE A 84 9.99 20.76 14.22
N ASP A 85 10.96 20.06 14.80
CA ASP A 85 11.27 18.67 14.48
C ASP A 85 10.11 17.74 14.84
N ALA A 86 9.49 17.94 16.00
CA ALA A 86 8.30 17.19 16.40
C ALA A 86 7.10 17.46 15.46
N THR A 87 6.90 18.71 15.02
CA THR A 87 5.84 19.06 14.07
C THR A 87 6.05 18.40 12.71
N ILE A 88 7.30 18.43 12.21
CA ILE A 88 7.67 17.78 10.94
C ILE A 88 7.45 16.27 11.04
N ALA A 89 7.88 15.64 12.13
CA ALA A 89 7.69 14.22 12.35
C ALA A 89 6.20 13.84 12.37
N THR A 90 5.36 14.56 13.12
CA THR A 90 3.91 14.32 13.16
C THR A 90 3.30 14.36 11.76
N ALA A 91 3.57 15.44 11.00
CA ALA A 91 2.99 15.62 9.67
C ALA A 91 3.41 14.50 8.70
N ARG A 92 4.67 14.09 8.75
CA ARG A 92 5.18 13.01 7.88
C ARG A 92 4.58 11.66 8.23
N ILE A 93 4.44 11.35 9.52
CA ILE A 93 3.81 10.10 9.97
C ILE A 93 2.35 10.05 9.52
N GLU A 94 1.60 11.15 9.66
CA GLU A 94 0.22 11.23 9.19
C GLU A 94 0.11 11.05 7.68
N ASP A 95 1.04 11.60 6.90
CA ASP A 95 1.07 11.43 5.45
C ASP A 95 1.46 10.00 5.06
N ASP A 96 2.43 9.37 5.74
CA ASP A 96 2.78 7.95 5.53
C ASP A 96 1.56 7.04 5.80
N VAL A 97 0.75 7.34 6.82
CA VAL A 97 -0.52 6.64 7.09
C VAL A 97 -1.49 6.84 5.92
N LYS A 98 -1.75 8.07 5.49
CA LYS A 98 -2.67 8.34 4.36
C LYS A 98 -2.22 7.62 3.09
N ASP A 99 -0.93 7.67 2.78
CA ASP A 99 -0.34 7.04 1.60
C ASP A 99 -0.51 5.52 1.65
N ALA A 100 -0.26 4.89 2.80
CA ALA A 100 -0.43 3.44 2.97
C ALA A 100 -1.88 2.99 2.72
N PHE A 101 -2.86 3.72 3.28
CA PHE A 101 -4.28 3.43 3.05
C PHE A 101 -4.70 3.72 1.60
N ALA A 102 -4.18 4.78 0.99
CA ALA A 102 -4.45 5.08 -0.43
C ALA A 102 -3.92 3.98 -1.35
N VAL A 103 -2.74 3.43 -1.07
CA VAL A 103 -2.16 2.29 -1.81
C VAL A 103 -3.01 1.03 -1.63
N ALA A 104 -3.43 0.71 -0.40
CA ALA A 104 -4.29 -0.43 -0.12
C ALA A 104 -5.64 -0.32 -0.84
N GLN A 105 -6.28 0.85 -0.77
CA GLN A 105 -7.54 1.12 -1.44
C GLN A 105 -7.40 1.10 -2.97
N GLY A 106 -6.30 1.63 -3.53
CA GLY A 106 -6.00 1.56 -4.96
C GLY A 106 -5.83 0.12 -5.45
N THR A 107 -5.16 -0.72 -4.65
CA THR A 107 -4.98 -2.15 -4.93
C THR A 107 -6.32 -2.87 -4.92
N TYR A 108 -7.15 -2.63 -3.90
CA TYR A 108 -8.50 -3.16 -3.83
C TYR A 108 -9.38 -2.73 -5.02
N ASN A 109 -9.40 -1.45 -5.37
CA ASN A 109 -10.19 -0.93 -6.49
C ASN A 109 -9.78 -1.58 -7.82
N THR A 110 -8.48 -1.82 -8.00
CA THR A 110 -7.95 -2.53 -9.18
C THR A 110 -8.43 -3.98 -9.23
N ALA A 111 -8.32 -4.71 -8.12
CA ALA A 111 -8.77 -6.09 -8.01
C ALA A 111 -10.30 -6.21 -8.22
N LEU A 112 -11.08 -5.32 -7.58
CA LEU A 112 -12.53 -5.29 -7.70
C LEU A 112 -12.96 -4.93 -9.13
N GLY A 113 -12.29 -3.96 -9.75
CA GLY A 113 -12.52 -3.59 -11.15
C GLY A 113 -12.30 -4.78 -12.08
N ALA A 114 -11.18 -5.48 -11.92
CA ALA A 114 -10.88 -6.69 -12.68
C ALA A 114 -11.95 -7.78 -12.49
N ALA A 115 -12.38 -8.04 -11.25
CA ALA A 115 -13.45 -8.99 -10.96
C ALA A 115 -14.76 -8.62 -11.67
N LYS A 116 -15.18 -7.34 -11.57
CA LYS A 116 -16.40 -6.83 -12.23
C LYS A 116 -16.30 -6.92 -13.76
N THR A 117 -15.13 -6.68 -14.34
CA THR A 117 -14.90 -6.87 -15.78
C THR A 117 -15.07 -8.33 -16.20
N VAL A 118 -14.51 -9.28 -15.46
CA VAL A 118 -14.66 -10.72 -15.76
C VAL A 118 -16.12 -11.16 -15.64
N ILE A 119 -16.81 -10.71 -14.58
CA ILE A 119 -18.24 -10.99 -14.37
C ILE A 119 -19.08 -10.44 -15.53
N ALA A 120 -18.83 -9.20 -15.96
CA ALA A 120 -19.57 -8.57 -17.05
C ALA A 120 -19.30 -9.21 -18.42
N ALA A 121 -18.09 -9.75 -18.63
CA ALA A 121 -17.70 -10.43 -19.87
C ALA A 121 -18.13 -11.91 -19.92
N ALA A 122 -18.67 -12.46 -18.82
CA ALA A 122 -19.04 -13.86 -18.74
C ALA A 122 -20.17 -14.22 -19.75
N PRO A 123 -20.10 -15.39 -20.42
CA PRO A 123 -21.13 -15.80 -21.37
C PRO A 123 -22.54 -15.88 -20.75
N ALA A 124 -23.57 -15.68 -21.55
CA ALA A 124 -24.95 -15.79 -21.09
C ALA A 124 -25.26 -17.20 -20.51
N GLY A 125 -25.92 -17.20 -19.36
CA GLY A 125 -26.23 -18.42 -18.59
C GLY A 125 -25.04 -18.99 -17.81
N THR A 126 -23.96 -18.22 -17.62
CA THR A 126 -22.92 -18.55 -16.64
C THR A 126 -23.48 -18.39 -15.22
N ASP A 127 -23.21 -19.36 -14.35
CA ASP A 127 -23.52 -19.27 -12.92
C ASP A 127 -22.48 -18.40 -12.20
N LEU A 128 -22.86 -17.17 -11.85
CA LEU A 128 -21.99 -16.19 -11.21
C LEU A 128 -22.35 -15.97 -9.73
N VAL A 129 -23.17 -16.83 -9.12
CA VAL A 129 -23.65 -16.62 -7.74
C VAL A 129 -22.51 -16.48 -6.75
N GLN A 130 -21.53 -17.39 -6.78
CA GLN A 130 -20.38 -17.35 -5.87
C GLN A 130 -19.50 -16.12 -6.11
N ALA A 131 -19.23 -15.78 -7.38
CA ALA A 131 -18.42 -14.62 -7.72
C ALA A 131 -19.05 -13.31 -7.22
N ASN A 132 -20.36 -13.15 -7.41
CA ASN A 132 -21.10 -11.98 -6.92
C ASN A 132 -21.14 -11.92 -5.39
N GLN A 133 -21.25 -13.06 -4.70
CA GLN A 133 -21.14 -13.11 -3.25
C GLN A 133 -19.74 -12.69 -2.77
N SER A 134 -18.68 -13.13 -3.45
CA SER A 134 -17.31 -12.68 -3.16
C SER A 134 -17.11 -11.19 -3.40
N VAL A 135 -17.73 -10.60 -4.44
CA VAL A 135 -17.75 -9.13 -4.63
C VAL A 135 -18.41 -8.42 -3.44
N ALA A 136 -19.58 -8.89 -3.00
CA ALA A 136 -20.28 -8.30 -1.86
C ALA A 136 -19.45 -8.41 -0.56
N ASN A 137 -18.79 -9.56 -0.35
CA ASN A 137 -17.86 -9.73 0.78
C ASN A 137 -16.68 -8.77 0.69
N ALA A 138 -16.10 -8.58 -0.51
CA ALA A 138 -15.00 -7.66 -0.72
C ALA A 138 -15.39 -6.22 -0.36
N GLU A 139 -16.57 -5.77 -0.78
CA GLU A 139 -17.12 -4.43 -0.48
C GLU A 139 -17.41 -4.26 1.02
N ALA A 140 -17.99 -5.27 1.66
CA ALA A 140 -18.22 -5.26 3.11
C ALA A 140 -16.90 -5.19 3.90
N LYS A 141 -15.90 -5.99 3.51
CA LYS A 141 -14.58 -6.00 4.16
C LYS A 141 -13.81 -4.70 3.94
N ALA A 142 -13.92 -4.10 2.76
CA ALA A 142 -13.28 -2.81 2.47
C ALA A 142 -13.86 -1.70 3.35
N THR A 143 -15.17 -1.74 3.61
CA THR A 143 -15.84 -0.79 4.52
C THR A 143 -15.43 -1.01 5.98
N ALA A 144 -15.14 -2.26 6.37
CA ALA A 144 -14.77 -2.61 7.74
C ALA A 144 -13.27 -2.48 8.04
N ALA A 145 -12.41 -2.37 7.02
CA ALA A 145 -10.96 -2.36 7.18
C ALA A 145 -10.47 -1.08 7.87
N LYS A 146 -9.72 -1.24 8.97
CA LYS A 146 -9.20 -0.12 9.80
C LYS A 146 -7.69 -0.09 9.87
N THR A 147 -7.03 -1.16 9.45
CA THR A 147 -5.57 -1.34 9.50
C THR A 147 -5.09 -1.93 8.17
N ILE A 148 -3.81 -1.73 7.83
CA ILE A 148 -3.20 -2.32 6.62
C ILE A 148 -3.31 -3.85 6.62
N PRO A 149 -3.10 -4.58 7.73
CA PRO A 149 -3.36 -6.01 7.80
C PRO A 149 -4.80 -6.42 7.46
N ASP A 150 -5.82 -5.61 7.79
CA ASP A 150 -7.21 -5.92 7.40
C ASP A 150 -7.35 -5.95 5.87
N TRP A 151 -6.72 -5.00 5.17
CA TRP A 151 -6.75 -4.91 3.71
C TRP A 151 -6.08 -6.09 3.02
N TYR A 152 -4.93 -6.50 3.53
CA TYR A 152 -4.06 -7.54 2.95
C TYR A 152 -4.22 -8.92 3.60
N ASN A 153 -5.24 -9.12 4.44
CA ASN A 153 -5.51 -10.42 5.03
C ASN A 153 -5.70 -11.46 3.92
N ALA A 154 -4.81 -12.46 3.89
CA ALA A 154 -4.70 -13.43 2.80
C ALA A 154 -5.90 -14.38 2.68
N THR A 155 -6.79 -14.42 3.66
CA THR A 155 -7.95 -15.34 3.69
C THR A 155 -9.29 -14.64 3.86
N ASP A 156 -9.30 -13.39 4.30
CA ASP A 156 -10.52 -12.68 4.65
C ASP A 156 -10.48 -11.16 4.38
N GLY A 157 -9.42 -10.67 3.73
CA GLY A 157 -9.28 -9.26 3.38
C GLY A 157 -10.11 -8.86 2.16
N PRO A 158 -10.41 -7.56 1.98
CA PRO A 158 -11.11 -7.06 0.81
C PRO A 158 -10.40 -7.38 -0.51
N ILE A 159 -9.06 -7.30 -0.53
CA ILE A 159 -8.25 -7.62 -1.71
C ILE A 159 -8.35 -9.12 -2.02
N TYR A 160 -8.31 -9.98 -0.99
CA TYR A 160 -8.50 -11.42 -1.15
C TYR A 160 -9.86 -11.74 -1.78
N TRP A 161 -10.95 -11.22 -1.21
CA TRP A 161 -12.30 -11.48 -1.69
C TRP A 161 -12.53 -10.96 -3.13
N ALA A 162 -11.96 -9.79 -3.47
CA ALA A 162 -12.00 -9.27 -4.83
C ALA A 162 -11.28 -10.19 -5.83
N ASN A 163 -10.09 -10.68 -5.47
CA ASN A 163 -9.35 -11.63 -6.29
C ASN A 163 -10.07 -12.98 -6.42
N LEU A 164 -10.67 -13.47 -5.33
CA LEU A 164 -11.45 -14.70 -5.33
C LEU A 164 -12.68 -14.58 -6.24
N ALA A 165 -13.36 -13.43 -6.23
CA ALA A 165 -14.49 -13.17 -7.12
C ALA A 165 -14.09 -13.28 -8.60
N ALA A 166 -12.94 -12.70 -8.98
CA ALA A 166 -12.41 -12.81 -10.34
C ALA A 166 -12.12 -14.27 -10.73
N GLN A 167 -11.51 -15.04 -9.82
CA GLN A 167 -11.20 -16.46 -10.06
C GLN A 167 -12.47 -17.31 -10.21
N GLN A 168 -13.47 -17.08 -9.36
CA GLN A 168 -14.75 -17.78 -9.42
C GLN A 168 -15.51 -17.45 -10.71
N ALA A 169 -15.54 -16.17 -11.10
CA ALA A 169 -16.18 -15.76 -12.35
C ALA A 169 -15.49 -16.37 -13.58
N ALA A 170 -14.16 -16.36 -13.62
CA ALA A 170 -13.39 -16.99 -14.70
C ALA A 170 -13.61 -18.50 -14.77
N SER A 171 -13.63 -19.18 -13.63
CA SER A 171 -13.90 -20.62 -13.55
C SER A 171 -15.31 -20.96 -14.04
N ALA A 172 -16.31 -20.18 -13.65
CA ALA A 172 -17.69 -20.39 -14.09
C ALA A 172 -17.85 -20.13 -15.60
N ALA A 173 -17.26 -19.06 -16.12
CA ALA A 173 -17.27 -18.75 -17.55
C ALA A 173 -16.62 -19.88 -18.37
N ASN A 174 -15.53 -20.47 -17.87
CA ASN A 174 -14.91 -21.64 -18.50
C ASN A 174 -15.82 -22.86 -18.51
N ALA A 175 -16.44 -23.19 -17.37
CA ALA A 175 -17.37 -24.30 -17.29
C ALA A 175 -18.53 -24.13 -18.29
N ARG A 176 -19.01 -22.89 -18.44
CA ARG A 176 -20.04 -22.55 -19.43
C ARG A 176 -19.55 -22.69 -20.87
N ALA A 177 -18.35 -22.22 -21.19
CA ALA A 177 -17.76 -22.35 -22.53
C ALA A 177 -17.58 -23.83 -22.93
N VAL A 178 -17.12 -24.67 -21.98
CA VAL A 178 -17.03 -26.12 -22.17
C VAL A 178 -18.41 -26.74 -22.41
N ALA A 179 -19.42 -26.35 -21.63
CA ALA A 179 -20.79 -26.86 -21.78
C ALA A 179 -21.45 -26.46 -23.11
N LEU A 180 -21.06 -25.35 -23.72
CA LEU A 180 -21.56 -24.88 -25.02
C LEU A 180 -20.86 -25.54 -26.21
N GLY A 181 -19.98 -26.52 -25.99
CA GLY A 181 -19.23 -27.19 -27.07
C GLY A 181 -18.20 -26.30 -27.77
N GLN A 182 -17.92 -25.11 -27.22
CA GLN A 182 -16.86 -24.22 -27.69
C GLN A 182 -15.50 -24.67 -27.12
N GLN A 183 -15.07 -25.89 -27.47
CA GLN A 183 -13.68 -26.29 -27.30
C GLN A 183 -12.85 -25.70 -28.45
N GLN A 184 -12.34 -24.48 -28.26
CA GLN A 184 -11.05 -23.96 -28.77
C GLN A 184 -11.01 -22.45 -28.55
N GLY A 185 -10.17 -21.98 -27.61
CA GLY A 185 -9.92 -20.55 -27.37
C GLY A 185 -9.91 -20.16 -25.89
N VAL A 186 -11.07 -20.05 -25.25
CA VAL A 186 -11.21 -19.33 -23.97
C VAL A 186 -10.78 -20.16 -22.74
N ALA A 187 -10.98 -21.49 -22.78
CA ALA A 187 -10.59 -22.40 -21.69
C ALA A 187 -9.06 -22.52 -21.50
N GLN A 188 -8.29 -22.15 -22.52
CA GLN A 188 -6.82 -22.07 -22.50
C GLN A 188 -6.29 -20.71 -22.11
N GLU A 189 -7.14 -19.69 -21.90
CA GLU A 189 -6.75 -18.34 -21.45
C GLU A 189 -7.04 -18.12 -19.95
N ALA A 190 -8.09 -18.75 -19.41
CA ALA A 190 -8.42 -18.61 -17.99
C ALA A 190 -7.80 -19.70 -17.08
N LYS A 191 -7.54 -20.91 -17.57
CA LYS A 191 -6.71 -21.94 -16.85
C LYS A 191 -5.22 -21.57 -16.87
N ALA A 192 -4.84 -20.98 -17.99
CA ALA A 192 -3.74 -20.07 -18.19
C ALA A 192 -3.64 -19.01 -17.10
N MET A 193 -4.58 -18.06 -16.94
CA MET A 193 -4.47 -16.97 -15.94
C MET A 193 -4.21 -17.41 -14.48
N SER A 194 -4.82 -18.50 -13.98
CA SER A 194 -4.52 -19.00 -12.63
C SER A 194 -3.17 -19.75 -12.55
N GLY A 195 -2.80 -20.49 -13.60
CA GLY A 195 -1.44 -21.04 -13.76
C GLY A 195 -0.37 -19.97 -13.99
N TYR A 196 -0.74 -18.83 -14.58
CA TYR A 196 0.13 -17.71 -14.88
C TYR A 196 0.46 -16.90 -13.65
N ILE A 197 -0.46 -16.75 -12.69
CA ILE A 197 -0.13 -16.18 -11.37
C ILE A 197 0.94 -17.06 -10.69
N GLY A 198 0.79 -18.39 -10.75
CA GLY A 198 1.83 -19.32 -10.26
C GLY A 198 3.17 -19.18 -10.98
N GLN A 199 3.17 -19.04 -12.31
CA GLN A 199 4.39 -18.81 -13.10
C GLN A 199 5.03 -17.43 -12.85
N VAL A 200 4.21 -16.40 -12.65
CA VAL A 200 4.64 -15.03 -12.34
C VAL A 200 5.29 -15.00 -10.96
N ILE A 201 4.65 -15.60 -9.94
CA ILE A 201 5.22 -15.73 -8.60
C ILE A 201 6.51 -16.56 -8.64
N SER A 202 6.49 -17.73 -9.29
CA SER A 202 7.69 -18.56 -9.44
C SER A 202 8.82 -17.86 -10.21
N GLY A 203 8.50 -17.03 -11.20
CA GLY A 203 9.46 -16.24 -11.96
C GLY A 203 10.09 -15.13 -11.11
N ILE A 204 9.27 -14.45 -10.30
CA ILE A 204 9.75 -13.47 -9.32
C ILE A 204 10.65 -14.15 -8.28
N ASP A 205 10.24 -15.29 -7.71
CA ASP A 205 11.05 -16.06 -6.75
C ASP A 205 12.39 -16.47 -7.33
N THR A 206 12.40 -16.94 -8.59
CA THR A 206 13.62 -17.35 -9.29
C THR A 206 14.55 -16.16 -9.50
N TRP A 207 14.01 -15.00 -9.89
CA TRP A 207 14.79 -13.78 -10.04
C TRP A 207 15.35 -13.29 -8.70
N LEU A 208 14.53 -13.27 -7.64
CA LEU A 208 14.91 -12.87 -6.30
C LEU A 208 16.07 -13.75 -5.78
N LYS A 209 15.94 -15.07 -5.89
CA LYS A 209 17.02 -16.03 -5.57
C LYS A 209 18.28 -15.78 -6.39
N GLY A 210 18.13 -15.50 -7.68
CA GLY A 210 19.24 -15.15 -8.57
C GLY A 210 19.96 -13.85 -8.22
N LYS A 211 19.36 -13.01 -7.36
CA LYS A 211 19.95 -11.79 -6.78
C LYS A 211 20.33 -11.94 -5.31
N ASN A 212 20.32 -13.17 -4.77
CA ASN A 212 20.56 -13.50 -3.37
C ASN A 212 19.54 -12.89 -2.39
N TYR A 213 18.30 -12.66 -2.82
CA TYR A 213 17.18 -12.36 -1.92
C TYR A 213 16.47 -13.63 -1.47
N ASP A 214 15.93 -13.63 -0.25
CA ASP A 214 15.00 -14.65 0.22
C ASP A 214 13.57 -14.29 -0.20
N PRO A 215 12.91 -15.05 -1.10
CA PRO A 215 11.56 -14.71 -1.55
C PRO A 215 10.51 -14.74 -0.45
N SER A 216 10.73 -15.48 0.64
CA SER A 216 9.79 -15.53 1.78
C SER A 216 9.68 -14.20 2.52
N THR A 217 10.67 -13.31 2.34
CA THR A 217 10.66 -11.95 2.88
C THR A 217 10.05 -10.96 1.90
N PHE A 218 9.36 -11.39 0.84
CA PHE A 218 8.69 -10.53 -0.12
C PHE A 218 7.22 -10.88 -0.24
N THR A 219 6.40 -9.84 -0.35
CA THR A 219 4.99 -9.94 -0.74
C THR A 219 4.89 -9.66 -2.23
N VAL A 220 4.36 -10.63 -2.97
CA VAL A 220 4.21 -10.56 -4.43
C VAL A 220 2.76 -10.31 -4.80
N GLY A 221 2.52 -9.36 -5.71
CA GLY A 221 1.18 -9.03 -6.18
C GLY A 221 1.15 -8.76 -7.69
N VAL A 222 0.09 -9.21 -8.36
CA VAL A 222 -0.18 -8.81 -9.75
C VAL A 222 -0.93 -7.48 -9.74
N THR A 223 -0.38 -6.48 -10.43
CA THR A 223 -0.91 -5.11 -10.45
C THR A 223 -1.68 -4.78 -11.72
N LYS A 224 -1.36 -5.43 -12.85
CA LYS A 224 -2.04 -5.20 -14.12
C LYS A 224 -1.98 -6.45 -14.99
N VAL A 225 -3.04 -6.69 -15.75
CA VAL A 225 -3.07 -7.66 -16.86
C VAL A 225 -3.53 -6.90 -18.09
N SER A 226 -2.88 -7.10 -19.24
CA SER A 226 -3.30 -6.49 -20.50
C SER A 226 -4.65 -7.04 -20.97
N GLN A 227 -5.38 -6.26 -21.78
CA GLN A 227 -6.71 -6.66 -22.28
C GLN A 227 -6.70 -7.95 -23.09
N ASP A 228 -5.59 -8.22 -23.78
CA ASP A 228 -5.35 -9.44 -24.58
C ASP A 228 -4.66 -10.55 -23.77
N GLY A 229 -4.46 -10.37 -22.46
CA GLY A 229 -3.81 -11.33 -21.58
C GLY A 229 -2.33 -11.60 -21.90
N SER A 230 -1.74 -10.91 -22.87
CA SER A 230 -0.36 -11.18 -23.33
C SER A 230 0.71 -10.62 -22.40
N THR A 231 0.36 -9.67 -21.53
CA THR A 231 1.29 -9.04 -20.58
C THR A 231 0.71 -8.94 -19.18
N ILE A 232 1.55 -9.25 -18.18
CA ILE A 232 1.24 -9.12 -16.75
C ILE A 232 2.26 -8.19 -16.12
N THR A 233 1.79 -7.18 -15.38
CA THR A 233 2.61 -6.39 -14.48
C THR A 233 2.43 -6.93 -13.07
N ALA A 234 3.53 -7.21 -12.40
CA ALA A 234 3.57 -7.69 -11.03
C ALA A 234 4.60 -6.91 -10.22
N VAL A 235 4.44 -6.91 -8.91
CA VAL A 235 5.35 -6.25 -7.97
C VAL A 235 5.79 -7.22 -6.90
N ALA A 236 7.03 -7.10 -6.46
CA ALA A 236 7.53 -7.72 -5.24
C ALA A 236 7.98 -6.62 -4.29
N ALA A 237 7.31 -6.52 -3.15
CA ALA A 237 7.67 -5.59 -2.09
C ALA A 237 8.27 -6.40 -0.92
N PRO A 238 9.43 -6.03 -0.37
CA PRO A 238 9.97 -6.72 0.77
C PRO A 238 9.07 -6.49 1.98
N SER A 239 8.87 -7.54 2.77
CA SER A 239 8.10 -7.55 4.02
C SER A 239 8.79 -6.75 5.14
N GLN A 240 10.04 -6.33 4.93
CA GLN A 240 10.86 -5.48 5.79
C GLN A 240 11.77 -4.58 4.92
N PRO A 241 12.10 -3.35 5.33
CA PRO A 241 12.95 -2.46 4.54
C PRO A 241 14.33 -3.06 4.30
N MET A 242 14.82 -2.91 3.06
CA MET A 242 16.19 -3.26 2.69
C MET A 242 17.01 -1.98 2.49
N PRO A 243 17.92 -1.63 3.41
CA PRO A 243 18.74 -0.43 3.29
C PRO A 243 19.55 -0.42 2.00
N GLY A 244 19.49 0.69 1.25
CA GLY A 244 20.26 0.89 0.02
C GLY A 244 19.70 0.19 -1.23
N GLN A 245 18.47 -0.33 -1.19
CA GLN A 245 17.89 -1.08 -2.30
C GLN A 245 16.44 -0.66 -2.65
N PRO A 246 15.93 -1.02 -3.85
CA PRO A 246 14.56 -0.70 -4.24
C PRO A 246 13.53 -1.33 -3.30
N GLN A 247 12.61 -0.52 -2.80
CA GLN A 247 11.54 -0.96 -1.88
C GLN A 247 10.40 -1.67 -2.59
N VAL A 248 10.33 -1.60 -3.92
CA VAL A 248 9.36 -2.34 -4.73
C VAL A 248 10.02 -2.67 -6.06
N PHE A 249 10.15 -3.95 -6.36
CA PHE A 249 10.58 -4.41 -7.67
C PHE A 249 9.38 -4.55 -8.58
N THR A 250 9.38 -3.87 -9.73
CA THR A 250 8.29 -3.99 -10.71
C THR A 250 8.70 -4.90 -11.85
N PHE A 251 7.90 -5.93 -12.11
CA PHE A 251 8.13 -6.91 -13.15
C PHE A 251 7.10 -6.77 -14.25
N ILE A 252 7.54 -6.87 -15.50
CA ILE A 252 6.68 -7.06 -16.64
C ILE A 252 6.96 -8.45 -17.18
N PHE A 253 5.91 -9.26 -17.23
CA PHE A 253 5.93 -10.57 -17.85
C PHE A 253 5.21 -10.49 -19.18
N THR A 254 5.76 -11.12 -20.21
CA THR A 254 5.10 -11.31 -21.50
C THR A 254 4.91 -12.79 -21.75
N TYR A 255 3.75 -13.16 -22.26
CA TYR A 255 3.46 -14.52 -22.67
C TYR A 255 4.21 -14.87 -23.96
N LYS A 256 5.11 -15.86 -23.91
CA LYS A 256 5.85 -16.37 -25.06
C LYS A 256 5.93 -17.89 -24.99
N ASN A 257 5.69 -18.57 -26.12
CA ASN A 257 5.88 -20.02 -26.26
C ASN A 257 5.19 -20.87 -25.17
N GLY A 258 4.00 -20.46 -24.71
CA GLY A 258 3.26 -21.21 -23.68
C GLY A 258 3.55 -20.84 -22.23
N GLN A 259 4.38 -19.82 -21.95
CA GLN A 259 4.78 -19.43 -20.60
C GLN A 259 4.92 -17.91 -20.45
N PHE A 260 4.77 -17.39 -19.22
CA PHE A 260 5.12 -15.99 -18.91
C PHE A 260 6.61 -15.86 -18.59
N VAL A 261 7.27 -14.95 -19.30
CA VAL A 261 8.71 -14.68 -19.16
C VAL A 261 8.91 -13.24 -18.75
N ILE A 262 9.85 -12.97 -17.83
CA ILE A 262 10.23 -11.61 -17.45
C ILE A 262 10.87 -10.93 -18.67
N THR A 263 10.26 -9.86 -19.16
CA THR A 263 10.70 -9.16 -20.37
C THR A 263 11.34 -7.81 -20.12
N SER A 264 11.22 -7.26 -18.91
CA SER A 264 11.99 -6.10 -18.46
C SER A 264 12.65 -6.39 -17.12
N SER A 265 13.93 -6.02 -16.98
CA SER A 265 14.60 -6.04 -15.68
C SER A 265 13.88 -5.08 -14.73
N PRO A 266 13.61 -5.49 -13.48
CA PRO A 266 12.94 -4.63 -12.51
C PRO A 266 13.81 -3.41 -12.20
N GLN A 267 13.18 -2.23 -12.18
CA GLN A 267 13.77 -0.98 -11.69
C GLN A 267 13.65 -0.88 -10.18
#